data_AF-A0A6N8ESP1-F1
#
_entry.id   AF-A0A6N8ESP1-F1
#
_cell.length_a   1.000
_cell.length_b   1.000
_cell.length_c   1.000
_cell.angle_alpha   90.00
_cell.angle_beta   90.00
_cell.angle_gamma   90.00
#
_symmetry.space_group_name_H-M   'P 1'
#
loop_
_entity.id
_entity.type
_entity.pdbx_description
1 polymer ?
#
loop_
_entity_poly.entity_id
_entity_poly.type
_entity_poly.pdbx_seq_one_letter_code
_entity_poly.pdbx_strand_id
1 'polypeptide(L)' 'MSKKPRNHMKPWSPADQAKIEELAKQVEIREDLERIAEEKAAEFERTPKAVAKRIEIVKGWHYRQRKDK' A
#
# COMPACT_ATOMS: atom_id res chain seq x y z
N MET A 1 -12.46 -1.80 19.93
CA MET A 1 -12.34 -2.93 18.98
C MET A 1 -11.82 -2.41 17.65
N SER A 2 -10.60 -2.75 17.26
CA SER A 2 -10.04 -2.37 15.95
C SER A 2 -10.82 -3.08 14.85
N LYS A 3 -11.79 -2.38 14.23
CA LYS A 3 -12.49 -2.88 13.05
C LYS A 3 -11.47 -2.97 11.93
N LYS A 4 -11.02 -4.20 11.64
CA LYS A 4 -10.13 -4.46 10.50
C LYS A 4 -10.82 -3.97 9.23
N PRO A 5 -10.10 -3.33 8.28
CA PRO A 5 -10.68 -2.91 7.01
C PRO A 5 -11.30 -4.10 6.27
N ARG A 6 -12.32 -3.84 5.45
CA ARG A 6 -13.13 -4.86 4.76
C ARG A 6 -12.29 -5.86 3.96
N ASN A 7 -11.15 -5.41 3.42
CA ASN A 7 -10.28 -6.20 2.57
C ASN A 7 -8.93 -6.57 3.22
N HIS A 8 -8.81 -6.48 4.55
CA HIS A 8 -7.54 -6.68 5.28
C HIS A 8 -6.79 -7.99 4.95
N MET A 9 -7.50 -9.09 4.71
CA MET A 9 -6.93 -10.41 4.40
C MET A 9 -7.30 -10.92 3.00
N LYS A 10 -8.00 -10.11 2.21
CA LYS A 10 -8.41 -10.53 0.88
C LYS A 10 -7.22 -10.45 -0.09
N PRO A 11 -7.18 -11.30 -1.13
CA PRO A 11 -6.25 -11.09 -2.24
C PRO A 11 -6.53 -9.74 -2.91
N TRP A 12 -5.49 -9.18 -3.55
CA TRP A 12 -5.65 -7.97 -4.37
C TRP A 12 -6.31 -8.37 -5.68
N SER A 13 -7.39 -7.69 -6.07
CA SER A 13 -8.01 -7.95 -7.36
C SER A 13 -7.11 -7.47 -8.51
N PRO A 14 -7.26 -7.99 -9.74
CA PRO A 14 -6.52 -7.50 -10.90
C PRO A 14 -6.71 -5.99 -11.13
N ALA A 15 -7.92 -5.47 -10.88
CA ALA A 15 -8.21 -4.04 -10.97
C ALA A 15 -7.46 -3.22 -9.91
N ASP A 16 -7.40 -3.72 -8.67
CA ASP A 16 -6.62 -3.05 -7.63
C ASP A 16 -5.12 -3.11 -7.91
N GLN A 17 -4.63 -4.23 -8.48
CA GLN A 17 -3.24 -4.35 -8.89
C GLN A 17 -2.86 -3.33 -9.96
N ALA A 18 -3.67 -3.19 -11.01
CA ALA A 18 -3.45 -2.19 -12.05
C ALA A 18 -3.38 -0.76 -11.47
N LYS A 19 -4.30 -0.41 -10.57
CA LYS A 19 -4.27 0.89 -9.88
C LYS A 19 -3.00 1.07 -9.05
N ILE A 20 -2.57 0.05 -8.30
CA ILE A 20 -1.34 0.11 -7.51
C ILE A 20 -0.12 0.29 -8.42
N GLU A 21 -0.07 -0.36 -9.59
CA GLU A 21 1.00 -0.18 -10.57
C GLU A 21 1.04 1.24 -11.13
N GLU A 22 -0.11 1.87 -11.37
CA GLU A 22 -0.19 3.28 -11.76
C GLU A 22 0.27 4.23 -10.64
N LEU A 23 -0.14 3.97 -9.40
CA LEU A 23 0.31 4.75 -8.24
C LEU A 23 1.82 4.60 -8.00
N ALA A 24 2.36 3.40 -8.22
CA ALA A 24 3.79 3.13 -8.06
C ALA A 24 4.68 3.94 -9.01
N LYS A 25 4.17 4.31 -10.18
CA LYS A 25 4.87 5.19 -11.14
C LYS A 25 4.99 6.63 -10.63
N GLN A 26 4.04 7.08 -9.80
CA GLN A 26 4.00 8.45 -9.26
C GLN A 26 4.82 8.61 -7.98
N VAL A 27 5.09 7.53 -7.26
CA VAL A 27 5.89 7.54 -6.04
C VAL A 27 7.37 7.55 -6.41
N GLU A 28 8.09 8.65 -6.19
CA GLU A 28 9.54 8.71 -6.44
C GLU A 28 10.36 8.55 -5.16
N ILE A 29 9.84 9.08 -4.05
CA ILE A 29 10.49 9.08 -2.73
C ILE A 29 9.59 8.45 -1.66
N ARG A 30 10.13 8.36 -0.44
CA ARG A 30 9.43 7.72 0.68
C ARG A 30 8.24 8.55 1.18
N GLU A 31 8.38 9.87 1.23
CA GLU A 31 7.30 10.75 1.66
C GLU A 31 6.07 10.64 0.75
N ASP A 32 6.27 10.50 -0.56
CA ASP A 32 5.18 10.30 -1.52
C ASP A 32 4.43 8.99 -1.30
N LEU A 33 5.16 7.91 -0.96
CA LEU A 33 4.55 6.62 -0.66
C LEU A 33 3.57 6.73 0.51
N GLU A 34 3.98 7.39 1.60
CA GLU A 34 3.17 7.51 2.80
C GLU A 34 1.93 8.37 2.53
N ARG A 35 2.12 9.51 1.87
CA ARG A 35 1.01 10.40 1.45
C ARG A 35 0.00 9.70 0.54
N ILE A 36 0.46 9.09 -0.55
CA ILE A 36 -0.40 8.40 -1.52
C ILE A 36 -1.11 7.21 -0.86
N ALA A 37 -0.41 6.47 0.00
CA ALA A 37 -1.02 5.35 0.70
C ALA A 37 -2.12 5.80 1.67
N GLU A 38 -1.97 6.93 2.36
CA GLU A 38 -3.02 7.49 3.21
C GLU A 38 -4.22 7.97 2.42
N GLU A 39 -4.00 8.73 1.34
CA GLU A 39 -5.06 9.24 0.47
C GLU A 39 -5.87 8.11 -0.20
N LYS A 40 -5.18 7.06 -0.66
CA LYS A 40 -5.78 5.98 -1.46
C LYS A 40 -6.26 4.78 -0.65
N ALA A 41 -5.92 4.69 0.63
CA ALA A 41 -6.31 3.57 1.51
C ALA A 41 -7.81 3.27 1.51
N ALA A 42 -8.63 4.33 1.56
CA ALA A 42 -10.08 4.20 1.58
C ALA A 42 -10.64 3.58 0.29
N GLU A 43 -10.06 3.92 -0.87
CA GLU A 43 -10.48 3.38 -2.17
C GLU A 43 -10.28 1.87 -2.29
N PHE A 44 -9.26 1.32 -1.61
CA PHE A 44 -9.00 -0.11 -1.58
C PHE A 44 -9.70 -0.83 -0.42
N GLU A 45 -10.42 -0.10 0.44
CA GLU A 45 -10.94 -0.55 1.74
C GLU A 45 -9.87 -1.30 2.56
N ARG A 46 -8.64 -0.76 2.57
CA ARG A 46 -7.47 -1.31 3.27
C ARG A 46 -6.81 -0.26 4.15
N THR A 47 -5.83 -0.66 4.96
CA THR A 47 -5.02 0.31 5.71
C THR A 47 -3.99 0.97 4.79
N PRO A 48 -3.58 2.22 5.07
CA PRO A 48 -2.47 2.88 4.37
C PRO A 48 -1.22 2.00 4.34
N LYS A 49 -0.87 1.39 5.47
CA LYS A 49 0.26 0.45 5.57
C LYS A 49 0.20 -0.72 4.57
N ALA A 50 -0.99 -1.25 4.29
CA ALA A 50 -1.15 -2.35 3.33
C ALA A 50 -0.99 -1.86 1.88
N VAL A 51 -1.50 -0.67 1.57
CA VAL A 51 -1.34 -0.01 0.26
C VAL A 51 0.12 0.34 0.01
N ALA A 52 0.78 1.00 0.97
CA ALA A 52 2.20 1.32 0.91
C ALA A 52 3.06 0.08 0.64
N LYS A 53 2.86 -0.98 1.45
CA LYS A 53 3.57 -2.25 1.27
C LYS A 53 3.36 -2.84 -0.12
N ARG A 54 2.16 -2.68 -0.70
CA ARG A 54 1.88 -3.22 -2.03
C ARG A 54 2.58 -2.41 -3.12
N ILE A 55 2.55 -1.08 -3.04
CA ILE A 55 3.28 -0.19 -3.95
C ILE A 55 4.78 -0.50 -3.92
N GLU A 56 5.35 -0.70 -2.73
CA GLU A 56 6.77 -1.04 -2.59
C GLU A 56 7.14 -2.35 -3.24
N ILE A 57 6.31 -3.40 -3.08
CA ILE A 57 6.53 -4.68 -3.76
C ILE A 57 6.59 -4.47 -5.27
N VAL A 58 5.69 -3.65 -5.83
CA VAL A 58 5.69 -3.32 -7.26
C VAL A 58 6.94 -2.54 -7.67
N LYS A 59 7.39 -1.59 -6.85
CA LYS A 59 8.63 -0.83 -7.09
C LYS A 59 9.92 -1.64 -6.88
N GLY A 60 9.83 -2.85 -6.34
CA GLY A 60 11.01 -3.60 -5.87
C GLY A 60 11.69 -2.95 -4.66
N TRP A 61 10.99 -2.04 -3.98
CA TRP A 61 11.48 -1.42 -2.75
C TRP A 61 11.27 -2.42 -1.62
N HIS A 62 12.36 -2.91 -1.04
CA HIS A 62 12.24 -3.76 0.13
C HIS A 62 11.87 -2.88 1.33
N TYR A 63 10.63 -2.97 1.80
CA TYR A 63 10.25 -2.49 3.13
C TYR A 63 11.11 -3.25 4.13
N ARG A 64 12.29 -2.72 4.47
CA ARG A 64 13.04 -3.15 5.64
C ARG A 64 12.08 -2.94 6.79
N GLN A 65 11.43 -4.01 7.22
CA GLN A 65 10.91 -4.06 8.58
C GLN A 65 12.12 -3.73 9.43
N ARG A 66 12.14 -2.54 10.03
CA ARG A 66 13.04 -2.30 11.14
C ARG A 66 12.73 -3.41 12.13
N LYS A 67 13.61 -4.43 12.14
CA LYS A 67 13.82 -5.26 13.31
C LYS A 67 14.49 -4.32 14.29
N ASP A 68 13.70 -3.46 14.93
CA ASP A 68 14.09 -2.93 16.22
C ASP A 68 14.24 -4.18 17.11
N LYS A 69 15.50 -4.48 17.41
CA LYS A 69 15.98 -5.63 18.17
C LYS A 69 15.99 -5.29 19.64
#